data_AF-A0A3S9BEG1-F1
#
_entry.id   AF-A0A3S9BEG1-F1
#
_cell.length_a   1.000
_cell.length_b   1.000
_cell.length_c   1.000
_cell.angle_alpha   90.00
_cell.angle_beta   90.00
_cell.angle_gamma   90.00
#
_symmetry.space_group_name_H-M   'P 1'
#
loop_
_entity.id
_entity.type
_entity.pdbx_description
1 polymer ?
#
loop_
_entity_poly.entity_id
_entity_poly.type
_entity_poly.pdbx_seq_one_letter_code
_entity_poly.pdbx_strand_id
1 'polypeptide(L)' 'MSDVSFSGSDVEFNRYLFEYRHGGAEWGVEIVARSPEEAKERIKSLGWARYQGEIKTTVHIPTVGLFKRIARRFFQTTL' A
#
# COMPACT_ATOMS: atom_id res chain seq x y z
N MET A 1 -2.12 2.85 -31.93
CA MET A 1 -0.99 2.34 -31.12
C MET A 1 -0.42 3.52 -30.37
N SER A 2 -0.56 3.52 -29.04
CA SER A 2 0.03 4.51 -28.15
C SER A 2 0.51 3.76 -26.94
N ASP A 3 1.80 3.42 -26.95
CA ASP A 3 2.49 2.75 -25.85
C ASP A 3 2.53 3.69 -24.66
N VAL A 4 1.61 3.48 -23.72
CA VAL A 4 1.70 4.09 -22.39
C VAL A 4 2.70 3.26 -21.60
N SER A 5 3.97 3.58 -21.80
CA SER A 5 5.08 3.03 -21.03
C SER A 5 5.03 3.64 -19.63
N PHE A 6 4.32 3.00 -18.71
CA PHE A 6 4.50 3.26 -17.28
C PHE A 6 5.89 2.79 -16.90
N SER A 7 6.85 3.71 -16.88
CA SER A 7 8.13 3.52 -16.20
C SER A 7 7.85 3.51 -14.70
N GLY A 8 7.34 2.37 -14.22
CA GLY A 8 7.36 2.07 -12.80
C GLY A 8 8.83 1.93 -12.43
N SER A 9 9.40 2.95 -11.81
CA SER A 9 10.60 2.73 -11.03
C SER A 9 10.21 1.72 -9.95
N ASP A 10 10.81 0.52 -10.01
CA ASP A 10 10.66 -0.54 -9.00
C ASP A 10 11.30 -0.07 -7.69
N VAL A 11 10.71 0.95 -7.10
CA VAL A 11 11.06 1.40 -5.77
C VAL A 11 10.36 0.44 -4.83
N GLU A 12 11.09 -0.55 -4.37
CA GLU A 12 10.61 -1.51 -3.38
C GLU A 12 10.32 -0.77 -2.07
N PHE A 13 9.08 -0.88 -1.59
CA PHE A 13 8.66 -0.37 -0.30
C PHE A 13 8.46 -1.52 0.67
N ASN A 14 9.06 -1.41 1.84
CA ASN A 14 8.94 -2.37 2.94
C ASN A 14 8.11 -1.78 4.08
N ARG A 15 7.55 -2.66 4.92
CA ARG A 15 6.82 -2.30 6.16
C ARG A 15 7.78 -2.41 7.33
N TYR A 16 7.99 -1.30 8.05
CA TYR A 16 8.84 -1.23 9.23
C TYR A 16 7.97 -1.01 10.48
N LEU A 17 8.10 -1.89 11.47
CA LEU A 17 7.35 -1.83 12.73
C LEU A 17 8.06 -0.94 13.75
N PHE A 18 7.31 -0.06 14.41
CA PHE A 18 7.76 0.77 15.53
C PHE A 18 6.88 0.50 16.75
N GLU A 19 7.51 0.39 17.91
CA GLU A 19 6.82 0.23 19.20
C GLU A 19 6.70 1.57 19.93
N TYR A 20 5.59 1.77 20.62
CA TYR A 20 5.37 2.94 21.47
C TYR A 20 4.46 2.62 22.66
N ARG A 21 4.55 3.42 23.71
CA ARG A 21 3.72 3.27 24.92
C ARG A 21 2.58 4.28 24.92
N HIS A 22 1.37 3.80 25.19
CA HIS A 22 0.19 4.65 25.37
C HIS A 22 -0.82 3.97 26.30
N GLY A 23 -1.32 4.72 27.30
CA GLY A 23 -2.31 4.20 28.24
C GLY A 23 -1.82 3.03 29.11
N GLY A 24 -0.53 2.95 29.40
CA GLY A 24 0.07 1.85 30.18
C GLY A 24 0.29 0.55 29.41
N ALA A 25 0.01 0.52 28.10
CA ALA A 25 0.25 -0.62 27.22
C ALA A 25 1.29 -0.28 26.14
N GLU A 26 1.87 -1.33 25.56
CA GLU A 26 2.76 -1.25 24.39
C GLU A 26 1.97 -1.54 23.11
N TRP A 27 2.21 -0.71 22.10
CA TRP A 27 1.50 -0.74 20.83
C TRP A 27 2.50 -0.74 19.67
N GLY A 28 2.09 -1.32 18.55
CA GLY A 28 2.84 -1.30 17.30
C GLY A 28 2.20 -0.36 16.27
N VAL A 29 3.04 0.34 15.50
CA VAL A 29 2.63 1.08 14.30
C VAL A 29 3.57 0.76 13.16
N GLU A 30 3.03 0.59 11.97
CA GLU A 30 3.80 0.28 10.77
C GLU A 30 4.00 1.51 9.90
N ILE A 31 5.23 1.67 9.40
CA ILE A 31 5.60 2.71 8.45
C ILE A 31 6.07 2.04 7.16
N VAL A 32 5.40 2.35 6.06
CA VAL A 32 5.84 1.96 4.73
C VAL A 32 6.93 2.92 4.26
N ALA A 33 8.11 2.42 3.91
CA ALA A 33 9.25 3.21 3.47
C ALA A 33 10.18 2.39 2.55
N ARG A 34 11.13 3.04 1.87
CA ARG A 34 12.12 2.40 0.99
C ARG A 34 13.33 1.86 1.75
N SER A 35 13.58 2.40 2.94
CA SER A 35 14.68 1.98 3.81
C SER A 35 14.33 2.18 5.29
N PRO A 36 15.08 1.55 6.22
CA PRO A 36 14.93 1.80 7.64
C PRO A 36 15.15 3.28 8.03
N GLU A 37 16.07 3.97 7.36
CA GLU A 37 16.38 5.39 7.60
C GLU A 37 15.20 6.27 7.23
N GLU A 38 14.61 6.04 6.05
CA GLU A 38 13.41 6.75 5.64
C GLU A 38 12.24 6.48 6.60
N ALA A 39 12.09 5.25 7.08
CA ALA A 39 11.06 4.92 8.07
C ALA A 39 11.24 5.72 9.38
N LYS A 40 12.49 5.86 9.86
CA LYS A 40 12.85 6.67 11.04
C LYS A 40 12.62 8.17 10.84
N GLU A 41 12.73 8.68 9.62
CA GLU A 41 12.37 10.08 9.34
C GLU A 41 10.85 10.28 9.23
N ARG A 42 10.15 9.33 8.61
CA ARG A 42 8.67 9.37 8.48
C ARG A 42 7.97 9.30 9.84
N ILE A 43 8.43 8.45 10.77
CA ILE A 43 7.81 8.33 12.10
C ILE A 43 7.84 9.67 12.88
N LYS A 44 8.89 10.49 12.71
CA LYS A 44 8.98 11.83 13.35
C LYS A 44 7.88 12.77 12.85
N SER A 45 7.44 12.59 11.61
CA SER A 45 6.39 13.41 11.00
C SER A 45 4.99 13.05 11.49
N LEU A 46 4.80 11.88 12.13
CA LEU A 46 3.48 11.46 12.63
C LEU A 46 2.93 12.35 13.74
N GLY A 47 3.79 13.05 14.50
CA GLY A 47 3.34 14.02 15.50
C GLY A 47 2.50 15.16 14.91
N TRP A 48 2.62 15.39 13.59
CA TRP A 48 1.87 16.39 12.84
C TRP A 48 0.76 15.78 11.96
N ALA A 49 0.51 14.48 12.09
CA ALA A 49 -0.51 13.80 11.31
C ALA A 49 -1.91 14.35 11.65
N ARG A 50 -2.74 14.48 10.63
CA ARG A 50 -4.13 14.90 10.77
C ARG A 50 -5.03 13.67 10.76
N TYR A 51 -5.96 13.58 11.71
CA TYR A 51 -7.01 12.56 11.68
C TYR A 51 -7.88 12.73 10.42
N GLN A 52 -7.99 11.66 9.62
CA GLN A 52 -8.76 11.64 8.36
C GLN A 52 -10.04 10.78 8.44
N GLY A 53 -10.36 10.26 9.63
CA GLY A 53 -11.47 9.31 9.82
C GLY A 53 -10.99 7.88 10.08
N GLU A 54 -11.95 6.96 10.17
CA GLU A 54 -11.72 5.54 10.43
C GLU A 54 -11.62 4.74 9.13
N ILE A 55 -10.65 3.83 9.05
CA ILE A 55 -10.58 2.83 7.99
C ILE A 55 -11.63 1.77 8.28
N LYS A 56 -12.71 1.75 7.49
CA LYS A 56 -13.79 0.75 7.64
C LYS A 56 -13.50 -0.57 6.95
N THR A 57 -12.73 -0.55 5.87
CA THR A 57 -12.39 -1.74 5.09
C THR A 57 -11.08 -1.54 4.32
N THR A 58 -10.37 -2.64 4.09
CA THR A 58 -9.17 -2.69 3.26
C THR A 58 -9.41 -3.69 2.14
N VAL A 59 -9.38 -3.24 0.88
CA VAL A 59 -9.57 -4.11 -0.28
C VAL A 59 -8.22 -4.39 -0.93
N HIS A 60 -7.84 -5.66 -1.01
CA HIS A 60 -6.67 -6.08 -1.79
C HIS A 60 -7.05 -6.17 -3.26
N ILE A 61 -6.38 -5.41 -4.13
CA ILE A 61 -6.56 -5.51 -5.58
C ILE A 61 -5.53 -6.50 -6.11
N PRO A 62 -5.92 -7.76 -6.44
CA PRO A 62 -5.00 -8.71 -7.04
C PRO A 62 -4.57 -8.21 -8.42
N THR A 63 -3.29 -8.41 -8.74
CA THR A 63 -2.63 -7.99 -9.97
C THR A 63 -3.43 -8.34 -11.23
N VAL A 64 -3.28 -7.50 -12.27
CA VAL A 64 -3.95 -7.45 -13.59
C VAL A 64 -4.24 -8.82 -14.27
N GLY A 65 -3.51 -9.88 -13.92
CA GLY A 65 -3.72 -11.23 -14.44
C GLY A 65 -5.11 -11.82 -14.15
N LEU A 66 -5.69 -11.56 -12.96
CA LEU A 66 -7.03 -12.07 -12.63
C LEU A 66 -8.14 -11.33 -13.40
N PHE A 67 -8.03 -10.01 -13.53
CA PHE A 67 -8.94 -9.21 -14.35
C PHE A 67 -8.85 -9.59 -15.83
N LYS A 68 -7.64 -9.83 -16.38
CA LYS A 68 -7.48 -10.36 -17.75
C LYS A 68 -8.14 -11.73 -17.93
N ARG A 69 -8.05 -12.62 -16.94
CA ARG A 69 -8.63 -13.97 -17.02
C ARG A 69 -10.17 -13.94 -17.01
N ILE A 70 -10.76 -13.03 -16.23
CA ILE A 70 -12.21 -12.84 -16.18
C ILE A 70 -12.71 -12.18 -17.47
N ALA A 71 -12.06 -11.10 -17.93
CA ALA A 71 -12.43 -10.42 -19.18
C ALA A 71 -12.37 -11.35 -20.40
N ARG A 72 -11.35 -12.22 -20.51
CA ARG A 72 -11.24 -13.20 -21.60
C ARG A 72 -12.40 -14.20 -21.64
N ARG A 73 -12.96 -14.56 -20.47
CA ARG A 73 -14.05 -15.54 -20.38
C ARG A 73 -15.41 -14.93 -20.75
N PHE A 74 -15.61 -13.65 -20.48
CA PHE A 74 -16.82 -12.93 -20.90
C PHE A 74 -16.80 -12.52 -22.38
N PHE A 75 -15.62 -12.28 -22.97
CA PHE A 75 -15.49 -11.93 -24.40
C PHE A 75 -15.51 -13.12 -25.38
N GLN A 76 -15.57 -14.37 -24.91
CA GLN A 76 -15.61 -15.57 -25.77
C GLN A 76 -17.02 -16.14 -26.01
N THR A 77 -18.08 -15.51 -25.50
CA THR A 77 -19.47 -16.01 -25.69
C THR A 77 -20.23 -15.30 -26.83
N THR A 78 -19.53 -14.54 -27.68
CA THR A 78 -20.14 -13.87 -28.84
C THR A 78 -19.28 -14.07 -30.09
N LEU A 79 -19.36 -15.27 -30.69
CA LEU A 79 -19.06 -15.54 -32.10
C LEU A 79 -19.73 -16.86 -32.50
#